data_AF-A0A376F367-F1
#
_entry.id   AF-A0A376F367-F1
#
_cell.length_a   1.000
_cell.length_b   1.000
_cell.length_c   1.000
_cell.angle_alpha   90.00
_cell.angle_beta   90.00
_cell.angle_gamma   90.00
#
_symmetry.space_group_name_H-M   'P 1'
#
loop_
_entity.id
_entity.type
_entity.pdbx_description
1 polymer ?
#
loop_
_entity_poly.entity_id
_entity_poly.type
_entity_poly.pdbx_seq_one_letter_code
_entity_poly.pdbx_strand_id
1 'polypeptide(L)' 'MLALNDASTASHVAVEIRDADKTRLALQQASQPVSVDAQGNATLSFYANYIATADNPPARTG' A
#
# COMPACT_ATOMS: atom_id res chain seq x y z
N MET A 1 -16.05 -9.94 -7.02
CA MET A 1 -14.61 -9.68 -7.27
C MET A 1 -14.55 -8.35 -8.00
N LEU A 2 -13.86 -7.36 -7.45
CA LEU A 2 -13.85 -6.01 -8.01
C LEU A 2 -12.97 -6.02 -9.28
N ALA A 3 -13.61 -6.04 -10.46
CA ALA A 3 -12.92 -5.92 -11.73
C ALA A 3 -12.58 -4.45 -11.96
N LEU A 4 -11.29 -4.12 -11.92
CA LEU A 4 -10.75 -2.83 -12.36
C LEU A 4 -10.78 -2.85 -13.90
N ASN A 5 -11.85 -2.35 -14.50
CA ASN A 5 -11.90 -2.06 -15.93
C ASN A 5 -11.50 -0.59 -16.17
N ASP A 6 -10.85 -0.34 -17.31
CA ASP A 6 -10.01 0.84 -17.64
C ASP A 6 -10.65 2.23 -17.56
N ALA A 7 -11.89 2.36 -17.08
CA ALA A 7 -12.61 3.63 -16.93
C ALA A 7 -13.14 3.89 -15.51
N SER A 8 -12.91 3.01 -14.54
CA SER A 8 -13.34 3.24 -13.16
C SER A 8 -12.13 3.41 -12.26
N THR A 9 -11.78 4.66 -11.94
CA THR A 9 -11.07 4.90 -10.68
C THR A 9 -11.96 4.39 -9.57
N ALA A 10 -11.55 3.32 -8.90
CA ALA A 10 -12.30 2.80 -7.77
C ALA A 10 -12.31 3.89 -6.69
N SER A 11 -13.46 4.55 -6.51
CA SER A 11 -13.66 5.51 -5.43
C SER A 11 -13.61 4.80 -4.08
N HIS A 12 -13.10 5.50 -3.06
CA HIS A 12 -12.96 4.98 -1.70
C HIS A 12 -11.98 3.81 -1.53
N VAL A 13 -11.01 3.69 -2.44
CA VAL A 13 -9.91 2.74 -2.33
C VAL A 13 -8.59 3.52 -2.36
N ALA A 14 -7.65 3.15 -1.50
CA ALA A 14 -6.26 3.59 -1.56
C ALA A 14 -5.32 2.39 -1.60
N VAL A 15 -4.06 2.65 -1.96
CA VAL A 15 -2.98 1.69 -1.79
C VAL A 15 -2.23 2.03 -0.51
N GLU A 16 -2.10 1.06 0.39
CA GLU A 16 -1.14 1.14 1.48
C GLU A 16 0.15 0.42 1.11
N ILE A 17 1.28 0.95 1.58
CA ILE A 17 2.60 0.31 1.45
C ILE A 17 3.02 -0.16 2.83
N ARG A 18 3.59 -1.36 2.91
CA ARG A 18 4.09 -1.98 4.13
C ARG A 18 5.54 -2.43 3.97
N ASP A 19 6.28 -2.45 5.07
CA ASP A 19 7.63 -3.00 5.12
C ASP A 19 7.64 -4.54 5.15
N ALA A 20 8.83 -5.14 5.24
CA ALA A 20 9.02 -6.58 5.28
C ALA A 20 8.29 -7.27 6.45
N ASP A 21 8.09 -6.56 7.57
CA ASP A 21 7.35 -7.05 8.74
C ASP A 21 5.84 -6.81 8.62
N LYS A 22 5.38 -6.30 7.47
CA LYS A 22 4.00 -5.91 7.17
C LYS A 22 3.50 -4.75 8.03
N THR A 23 4.39 -3.94 8.58
CA THR A 23 4.05 -2.69 9.25
C THR A 23 3.77 -1.61 8.21
N ARG A 24 2.72 -0.80 8.43
CA ARG A 24 2.32 0.25 7.50
C ARG A 24 3.36 1.37 7.48
N LEU A 25 3.84 1.71 6.29
CA LEU A 25 4.77 2.81 6.09
C LEU A 25 4.01 4.15 5.96
N ALA A 26 4.46 5.15 6.70
CA ALA A 26 3.94 6.50 6.57
C ALA A 26 4.41 7.12 5.25
N LEU A 27 3.47 7.52 4.40
CA LEU A 27 3.78 8.20 3.15
C LEU A 27 4.30 9.61 3.43
N GLN A 28 5.19 10.11 2.57
CA GLN A 28 5.80 11.45 2.66
C GLN A 28 6.72 11.66 3.88
N GLN A 29 7.10 10.58 4.57
CA GLN A 29 8.14 10.60 5.59
C GLN A 29 9.40 9.91 5.06
N ALA A 30 10.56 10.36 5.53
CA ALA A 30 11.83 9.73 5.20
C ALA A 30 11.86 8.28 5.72
N SER A 31 12.44 7.38 4.93
CA SER A 31 12.65 5.99 5.35
C SER A 31 13.67 5.90 6.48
N GLN A 32 13.58 4.83 7.26
CA GLN A 32 14.60 4.50 8.24
C GLN A 32 15.92 4.10 7.54
N PRO A 33 17.09 4.35 8.17
CA PRO A 33 18.36 3.88 7.66
C PRO A 33 18.39 2.35 7.52
N VAL A 34 19.05 1.84 6.47
CA VAL A 34 19.23 0.40 6.25
C VAL A 34 20.71 0.06 6.29
N SER A 35 21.05 -0.99 7.04
CA SER A 35 22.40 -1.53 7.07
C SER A 35 22.66 -2.35 5.80
N VAL A 36 23.85 -2.21 5.25
CA VAL A 36 24.33 -3.02 4.13
C VAL A 36 25.15 -4.19 4.65
N ASP A 37 25.22 -5.27 3.88
CA ASP A 37 26.13 -6.38 4.14
C ASP A 37 27.60 -6.01 3.90
N ALA A 38 28.51 -6.95 4.13
CA ALA A 38 29.95 -6.74 3.97
C ALA A 38 30.38 -6.43 2.52
N GLN A 39 29.52 -6.71 1.54
CA GLN A 39 29.72 -6.41 0.12
C GLN A 39 29.05 -5.08 -0.28
N GLY A 40 28.39 -4.40 0.65
CA GLY A 40 27.69 -3.14 0.40
C GLY A 40 26.28 -3.31 -0.17
N ASN A 41 25.70 -4.52 -0.15
CA ASN A 41 24.35 -4.75 -0.66
C ASN A 41 23.30 -4.64 0.45
N ALA A 42 22.11 -4.20 0.08
CA ALA A 42 20.91 -4.32 0.89
C ALA A 42 19.73 -4.69 0.01
N THR A 43 18.87 -5.59 0.50
CA THR A 43 17.60 -5.92 -0.16
C THR A 43 16.48 -5.43 0.74
N LEU A 44 15.61 -4.57 0.19
CA LEU A 44 14.40 -4.12 0.87
C LEU A 44 13.19 -4.77 0.21
N SER A 45 12.33 -5.37 1.02
CA SER A 45 11.06 -5.95 0.57
C SER A 45 9.90 -5.10 1.04
N PHE A 46 8.92 -4.90 0.15
CA PHE A 46 7.72 -4.14 0.43
C PHE A 46 6.48 -4.90 -0.01
N TYR A 47 5.36 -4.60 0.64
CA TYR A 47 4.05 -5.09 0.24
C TYR A 47 3.13 -3.92 -0.09
N ALA A 48 2.21 -4.14 -1.03
CA ALA A 48 1.17 -3.19 -1.37
C ALA A 48 -0.21 -3.87 -1.29
N ASN A 49 -1.14 -3.23 -0.59
CA ASN A 49 -2.53 -3.70 -0.50
C ASN A 49 -3.49 -2.58 -0.87
N TYR A 50 -4.64 -2.96 -1.43
CA TYR A 50 -5.78 -2.06 -1.50
C TYR A 50 -6.48 -1.99 -0.14
N ILE A 51 -6.77 -0.78 0.33
CA ILE A 51 -7.55 -0.51 1.54
C ILE A 51 -8.75 0.36 1.21
N ALA A 52 -9.85 0.16 1.94
CA ALA A 52 -10.97 1.09 1.88
C ALA A 52 -10.58 2.41 2.57
N THR A 53 -10.97 3.55 1.99
CA THR A 53 -10.75 4.89 2.56
C THR A 53 -12.02 5.58 3.04
N ALA A 54 -13.19 4.95 2.83
CA ALA A 54 -14.43 5.35 3.49
C ALA A 54 -14.72 4.39 4.63
N ASP A 55 -15.09 4.92 5.80
CA ASP A 55 -15.45 4.13 6.99
C ASP A 55 -16.68 3.22 6.77
N ASN A 56 -17.43 3.44 5.70
CA ASN A 56 -18.48 2.55 5.21
C ASN A 56 -18.79 3.00 3.77
N PRO A 57 -18.53 2.22 2.71
CA PRO A 57 -19.02 2.61 1.39
C PRO A 57 -20.55 2.68 1.46
N PRO A 58 -21.22 3.73 0.96
CA PRO A 58 -22.67 3.70 0.85
C PRO A 58 -23.04 2.45 0.06
N ALA A 59 -23.89 1.60 0.65
CA ALA A 59 -24.41 0.43 -0.02
C ALA A 59 -24.96 0.87 -1.38
N ARG A 60 -24.46 0.26 -2.46
CA ARG A 60 -25.01 0.49 -3.80
C ARG A 60 -26.47 0.03 -3.77
N THR A 61 -27.41 0.97 -3.66
CA THR A 61 -28.80 0.72 -4.00
C THR A 61 -28.87 0.54 -5.51
N GLY A 62 -29.27 -0.65 -5.93
CA GLY A 62 -29.50 -1.00 -7.34
C GLY A 62 -30.74 -0.37 -7.93
#